data_AF-A0A315XPM9-F1
#
_entry.id   AF-A0A315XPM9-F1
#
_cell.length_a   1.000
_cell.length_b   1.000
_cell.length_c   1.000
_cell.angle_alpha   90.00
_cell.angle_beta   90.00
_cell.angle_gamma   90.00
#
_symmetry.space_group_name_H-M   'P 1'
#
loop_
_entity.id
_entity.type
_entity.pdbx_description
1 polymer ?
#
loop_
_entity_poly.entity_id
_entity_poly.type
_entity_poly.pdbx_seq_one_letter_code
_entity_poly.pdbx_strand_id
1 'polypeptide(L)' 'MITCSVCGHLNDLSRVTCENCGSDLSDSPDLIDYDDFDEML' A
#
# COMPACT_ATOMS: atom_id res chain seq x y z
N MET A 1 7.87 4.31 -0.03
CA MET A 1 6.83 5.22 -0.57
C MET A 1 5.99 4.43 -1.56
N ILE A 2 4.72 4.75 -1.70
CA ILE A 2 3.77 4.04 -2.57
C ILE A 2 3.17 4.98 -3.59
N THR A 3 3.20 4.59 -4.86
CA THR A 3 2.61 5.38 -5.93
C THR A 3 1.16 4.95 -6.13
N CYS A 4 0.23 5.90 -6.04
CA CYS A 4 -1.17 5.64 -6.32
C CYS A 4 -1.35 5.20 -7.78
N SER A 5 -1.89 4.00 -8.00
CA SER A 5 -2.17 3.45 -9.34
C SER A 5 -3.27 4.20 -10.08
N VAL A 6 -4.12 4.94 -9.36
CA VAL A 6 -5.25 5.70 -9.92
C VAL A 6 -4.84 7.08 -10.40
N CYS A 7 -4.02 7.82 -9.63
CA CYS A 7 -3.68 9.22 -9.94
C CYS A 7 -2.18 9.52 -10.05
N GLY A 8 -1.31 8.54 -9.76
CA GLY A 8 0.15 8.71 -9.82
C GLY A 8 0.75 9.50 -8.65
N HIS A 9 -0.04 9.93 -7.67
CA HIS A 9 0.49 10.63 -6.50
C HIS A 9 1.35 9.72 -5.63
N LEU A 10 2.45 10.25 -5.10
CA LEU A 10 3.36 9.54 -4.21
C LEU A 10 2.88 9.70 -2.76
N ASN A 11 2.58 8.60 -2.09
CA ASN A 11 2.11 8.59 -0.70
C ASN A 11 3.13 7.89 0.20
N ASP A 12 3.01 8.09 1.52
CA ASP A 12 3.76 7.34 2.52
C ASP A 12 3.33 5.87 2.54
N LEU A 13 4.23 4.94 2.90
CA LEU A 13 3.89 3.49 2.99
C LEU A 13 2.87 3.21 4.09
N SER A 14 2.77 4.05 5.11
CA SER A 14 1.78 3.91 6.17
C SER A 14 0.35 4.27 5.73
N ARG A 15 0.15 4.85 4.53
CA ARG A 15 -1.17 5.27 4.04
C ARG A 15 -1.94 4.10 3.45
N VAL A 16 -3.12 3.85 4.01
CA VAL A 16 -4.14 2.94 3.45
C VAL A 16 -4.99 3.58 2.35
N THR A 17 -4.99 4.92 2.25
CA THR A 17 -5.75 5.67 1.23
C THR A 17 -4.91 6.81 0.66
N CYS A 18 -5.06 7.10 -0.64
CA CYS A 18 -4.35 8.18 -1.29
C CYS A 18 -4.81 9.55 -0.78
N GLU A 19 -3.86 10.39 -0.37
CA GLU A 19 -4.13 11.73 0.16
C GLU A 19 -4.70 12.68 -0.89
N ASN A 20 -4.43 12.42 -2.16
CA ASN A 20 -4.81 13.30 -3.27
C ASN A 20 -6.17 12.94 -3.87
N CYS A 21 -6.45 11.64 -4.10
CA CYS A 21 -7.68 11.20 -4.77
C CYS A 21 -8.59 10.29 -3.93
N GLY A 22 -8.15 9.87 -2.74
CA GLY A 22 -8.93 8.98 -1.86
C GLY A 22 -9.01 7.52 -2.32
N SER A 23 -8.26 7.11 -3.35
CA SER A 23 -8.22 5.70 -3.76
C SER A 23 -7.63 4.82 -2.65
N ASP A 24 -8.08 3.58 -2.57
CA ASP A 24 -7.48 2.57 -1.71
C ASP A 24 -6.03 2.31 -2.13
N LEU A 25 -5.14 2.16 -1.15
CA LEU A 25 -3.72 1.86 -1.29
C LEU A 25 -3.32 0.56 -0.55
N SER A 26 -4.25 -0.05 0.19
CA SER A 26 -3.99 -1.26 0.99
C SER A 26 -3.67 -2.50 0.15
N ASP A 27 -4.09 -2.53 -1.12
CA ASP A 27 -3.82 -3.60 -2.08
C ASP A 27 -2.45 -3.47 -2.78
N SER A 28 -1.59 -2.55 -2.32
CA SER A 28 -0.29 -2.38 -2.96
C SER A 28 0.67 -3.47 -2.51
N PRO A 29 1.27 -4.22 -3.45
CA PRO A 29 2.19 -5.32 -3.15
C PRO A 29 3.47 -4.86 -2.43
N ASP A 30 3.71 -3.56 -2.34
CA ASP A 30 4.81 -2.99 -1.56
C ASP A 30 4.53 -2.96 -0.04
N LEU A 31 3.29 -3.23 0.40
CA LEU A 31 2.87 -3.34 1.79
C LEU A 31 2.71 -4.80 2.24
N ILE A 32 3.48 -5.73 1.65
CA ILE A 32 3.64 -7.05 2.28
C ILE A 32 4.37 -6.82 3.60
N ASP A 33 3.59 -6.66 4.66
CA ASP A 33 4.04 -6.84 6.02
C ASP A 33 4.53 -8.28 6.14
N TYR A 34 5.81 -8.43 6.46
CA TYR A 34 6.51 -9.72 6.48
C TYR A 34 6.03 -10.64 7.63
N ASP A 35 4.92 -10.32 8.30
CA ASP A 35 4.39 -11.03 9.45
C ASP A 35 3.39 -12.16 9.10
N ASP A 36 3.08 -12.41 7.81
CA ASP A 36 2.15 -13.50 7.39
C ASP A 36 2.85 -14.69 6.69
N PHE A 37 4.18 -14.82 6.82
CA PHE A 37 4.93 -15.99 6.32
C PHE A 37 5.40 -16.97 7.42
N ASP A 38 4.95 -16.80 8.68
CA ASP A 38 5.21 -17.75 9.77
C ASP A 38 4.14 -18.85 9.90
N GLU A 39 3.18 -18.95 8.95
CA GLU A 39 2.17 -20.03 8.93
C GLU A 39 2.17 -20.84 7.62
N MET A 40 3.34 -21.18 7.07
CA MET A 40 3.43 -22.34 6.16
C MET A 40 4.80 -23.03 6.19
N LEU A 41 5.04 -23.75 7.29
CA LEU A 41 5.66 -25.10 7.37
C LEU A 41 6.86 -25.44 6.46
#